data_AF-A0A6I9PEV6-F1
#
_entry.id   AF-A0A6I9PEV6-F1
#
_cell.length_a   1.000
_cell.length_b   1.000
_cell.length_c   1.000
_cell.angle_alpha   90.00
_cell.angle_beta   90.00
_cell.angle_gamma   90.00
#
_symmetry.space_group_name_H-M   'P 1'
#
loop_
_entity.id
_entity.type
_entity.pdbx_description
1 polymer ?
#
loop_
_entity_poly.entity_id
_entity_poly.type
_entity_poly.pdbx_seq_one_letter_code
_entity_poly.pdbx_strand_id
1 'polypeptide(L)'
;ALLDGVFAFILLDTEKKKVFVGRDTYGVRPLFKLSTDDGFLALCSEAKGLTEITHAMPSPASIEPVLPGHFEEFDLKQNGKVSSVQMEEFHCCTDGPEHAVCDSLEALPSGFDEETVKSNIRTLFENAVRKRLMAQRRIGCLLSGGLDSSLVAATLMKLAKEENLQYKIQTFSIGSEDSPDILAARKVRSTQTGFRKVHIS
;
A
#
# COMPACT_ATOMS: atom_id res chain seq x y z
N ALA A 1 -15.86 3.18 -3.24
CA ALA A 1 -14.75 2.73 -4.10
C ALA A 1 -14.84 1.22 -4.31
N LEU A 2 -14.67 0.72 -5.54
CA LEU A 2 -14.84 -0.70 -5.89
C LEU A 2 -13.59 -1.55 -5.57
N LEU A 3 -12.41 -0.92 -5.49
CA LEU A 3 -11.11 -1.58 -5.22
C LEU A 3 -10.59 -1.16 -3.84
N ASP A 4 -10.78 -2.01 -2.83
CA ASP A 4 -10.19 -1.82 -1.50
C ASP A 4 -8.88 -2.62 -1.38
N GLY A 5 -7.78 -2.00 -1.79
CA GLY A 5 -6.47 -2.66 -1.76
C GLY A 5 -5.31 -1.75 -2.16
N VAL A 6 -4.14 -2.37 -2.29
CA VAL A 6 -2.93 -1.74 -2.81
C VAL A 6 -2.62 -2.34 -4.16
N PHE A 7 -2.40 -1.51 -5.17
CA PHE A 7 -2.35 -1.94 -6.56
C PHE A 7 -1.58 -0.95 -7.43
N ALA A 8 -0.94 -1.51 -8.44
CA ALA A 8 -0.45 -0.82 -9.60
C ALA A 8 -0.80 -1.74 -10.77
N PHE A 9 -1.53 -1.26 -11.77
CA PHE A 9 -1.96 -2.11 -12.87
C PHE A 9 -1.87 -1.41 -14.22
N ILE A 10 -1.85 -2.24 -15.25
CA ILE A 10 -1.95 -1.86 -16.65
C ILE A 10 -3.03 -2.76 -17.24
N LEU A 11 -4.08 -2.18 -17.78
CA LEU A 11 -5.18 -2.89 -18.44
C LEU A 11 -5.16 -2.54 -19.92
N LEU A 12 -4.93 -3.54 -20.76
CA LEU A 12 -5.00 -3.42 -22.22
C LEU A 12 -6.33 -3.98 -22.71
N ASP A 13 -7.16 -3.14 -23.29
CA ASP A 13 -8.41 -3.53 -23.95
C ASP A 13 -8.22 -3.42 -25.47
N THR A 14 -7.99 -4.56 -26.13
CA THR A 14 -7.74 -4.61 -27.57
C THR A 14 -9.01 -4.46 -28.42
N GLU A 15 -10.19 -4.68 -27.83
CA GLU A 15 -11.48 -4.51 -28.51
C GLU A 15 -11.83 -3.03 -28.56
N LYS A 16 -11.76 -2.35 -27.42
CA LYS A 16 -12.01 -0.90 -27.31
C LYS A 16 -10.84 -0.03 -27.75
N LYS A 17 -9.67 -0.65 -28.00
CA LYS A 17 -8.41 0.05 -28.34
C LYS A 17 -8.01 1.05 -27.26
N LYS A 18 -8.00 0.60 -26.01
CA LYS A 18 -7.64 1.43 -24.86
C LYS A 18 -6.55 0.78 -24.02
N VAL A 19 -5.72 1.62 -23.41
CA VAL A 19 -4.81 1.24 -22.33
C VAL A 19 -5.17 2.06 -21.10
N PHE A 20 -5.37 1.41 -19.97
CA PHE A 20 -5.57 2.07 -18.68
C PHE A 20 -4.40 1.75 -17.76
N VAL A 21 -3.90 2.78 -17.09
CA VAL A 21 -2.85 2.66 -16.08
C VAL A 21 -3.41 3.21 -14.78
N GLY A 22 -3.32 2.46 -13.69
CA GLY A 22 -3.89 2.89 -12.41
C GLY A 22 -2.99 2.55 -11.24
N ARG A 23 -2.95 3.45 -10.25
CA ARG A 23 -2.17 3.27 -9.02
C ARG A 23 -3.03 3.54 -7.79
N ASP A 24 -2.83 2.75 -6.74
CA ASP A 24 -3.61 2.87 -5.51
C ASP A 24 -3.49 4.25 -4.87
N THR A 25 -4.50 4.58 -4.06
CA THR A 25 -4.65 5.86 -3.37
C THR A 25 -3.34 6.37 -2.78
N TYR A 26 -2.69 5.59 -1.93
CA TYR A 26 -1.47 6.01 -1.22
C TYR A 26 -0.17 5.66 -1.96
N GLY A 27 -0.26 5.08 -3.16
CA GLY A 27 0.89 4.73 -3.98
C GLY A 27 1.76 3.62 -3.37
N VAL A 28 1.17 2.73 -2.56
CA VAL A 28 1.88 1.66 -1.85
C VAL A 28 2.57 0.72 -2.82
N ARG A 29 1.92 0.40 -3.95
CA ARG A 29 2.58 -0.30 -5.06
C ARG A 29 3.23 0.72 -6.00
N PRO A 30 4.55 0.63 -6.25
CA PRO A 30 5.23 1.56 -7.15
C PRO A 30 4.88 1.24 -8.61
N LEU A 31 4.81 2.30 -9.42
CA LEU A 31 4.66 2.24 -10.86
C LEU A 31 5.31 3.47 -11.48
N PHE A 32 6.09 3.25 -12.53
CA PHE A 32 6.81 4.27 -13.28
C PHE A 32 6.44 4.13 -14.75
N LYS A 33 6.43 5.26 -15.45
CA LYS A 33 6.20 5.34 -16.89
C LYS A 33 7.33 6.07 -17.59
N LEU A 34 7.56 5.68 -18.83
CA LEU A 34 8.38 6.35 -19.82
C LEU A 34 7.49 6.55 -21.04
N SER A 35 7.34 7.80 -21.45
CA SER A 35 6.56 8.16 -22.63
C SER A 35 7.37 9.05 -23.57
N THR A 36 7.15 8.91 -24.87
CA THR A 36 7.77 9.72 -25.92
C THR A 36 6.74 10.40 -26.80
N ASP A 37 7.16 11.48 -27.47
CA ASP A 37 6.30 12.27 -28.37
C ASP A 37 5.74 11.45 -29.55
N ASP A 38 6.47 10.42 -29.97
CA ASP A 38 6.05 9.55 -31.06
C ASP A 38 5.04 8.48 -30.63
N GLY A 39 4.66 8.43 -29.34
CA GLY A 39 3.63 7.56 -28.78
C GLY A 39 4.12 6.23 -28.22
N PHE A 40 5.42 6.07 -27.96
CA PHE A 40 5.92 4.90 -27.24
C PHE A 40 5.66 5.07 -25.74
N LEU A 41 5.08 4.04 -25.11
CA LEU A 41 4.78 3.99 -23.68
C LEU A 41 5.37 2.71 -23.10
N ALA A 42 6.23 2.86 -22.09
CA ALA A 42 6.75 1.77 -21.30
C ALA A 42 6.42 1.99 -19.82
N LEU A 43 6.04 0.92 -19.14
CA LEU A 43 5.61 0.94 -17.74
C LEU A 43 6.35 -0.14 -16.97
N CYS A 44 6.79 0.17 -15.76
CA CYS A 44 7.45 -0.79 -14.90
C CYS A 44 7.17 -0.48 -13.43
N SER A 45 7.14 -1.52 -12.58
CA SER A 45 7.01 -1.33 -11.13
C SER A 45 8.21 -0.60 -10.51
N GLU A 46 9.36 -0.62 -11.17
CA GLU A 46 10.59 0.03 -10.70
C GLU A 46 11.26 0.81 -11.84
N ALA A 47 11.71 2.03 -11.56
CA ALA A 47 12.32 2.91 -12.58
C ALA A 47 13.50 2.27 -13.32
N LYS A 48 14.31 1.44 -12.63
CA LYS A 48 15.45 0.73 -13.24
C LYS A 48 15.07 -0.25 -14.35
N GLY A 49 13.81 -0.69 -14.42
CA GLY A 49 13.34 -1.50 -15.54
C GLY A 49 13.12 -0.69 -16.83
N LEU A 50 13.11 0.64 -16.74
CA LEU A 50 12.89 1.55 -17.89
C LEU A 50 14.20 2.20 -18.35
N THR A 51 15.21 2.27 -17.49
CA THR A 51 16.47 2.98 -17.79
C THR A 51 17.19 2.41 -19.01
N GLU A 52 17.18 1.09 -19.23
CA GLU A 52 17.82 0.46 -20.39
C GLU A 52 17.09 0.78 -21.71
N ILE A 53 15.76 0.93 -21.66
CA ILE A 53 14.95 1.30 -22.82
C ILE A 53 15.30 2.72 -23.27
N THR A 54 15.53 3.64 -22.34
CA THR A 54 15.95 5.01 -22.65
C THR A 54 17.27 5.06 -23.43
N HIS A 55 18.24 4.19 -23.11
CA HIS A 55 19.52 4.15 -23.82
C HIS A 55 19.41 3.65 -25.28
N ALA A 56 18.33 2.92 -25.60
CA ALA A 56 18.05 2.47 -26.96
C ALA A 56 17.33 3.54 -27.81
N MET A 57 16.87 4.63 -27.20
CA MET A 57 16.12 5.69 -27.86
C MET A 57 17.04 6.82 -28.34
N PRO A 58 16.68 7.50 -29.46
CA PRO A 58 17.48 8.60 -30.00
C PRO A 58 17.46 9.87 -29.14
N SER A 59 16.46 10.02 -28.27
CA SER A 59 16.35 11.10 -27.30
C SER A 59 16.14 10.55 -25.88
N PRO A 60 16.67 11.22 -24.84
CA PRO A 60 16.43 10.80 -23.46
C PRO A 60 14.96 11.02 -23.11
N ALA A 61 14.21 9.93 -22.98
CA ALA A 61 12.84 9.97 -22.48
C ALA A 61 12.83 10.15 -20.95
N SER A 62 11.92 11.00 -20.46
CA SER A 62 11.72 11.20 -19.02
C SER A 62 11.07 9.96 -18.40
N ILE A 63 11.68 9.43 -17.34
CA ILE A 63 11.07 8.39 -16.50
C ILE A 63 10.43 9.10 -15.33
N GLU A 64 9.11 8.94 -15.18
CA GLU A 64 8.36 9.58 -14.10
C GLU A 64 7.50 8.58 -13.34
N PRO A 65 7.27 8.78 -12.03
CA PRO A 65 6.32 7.96 -11.28
C PRO A 65 4.89 8.22 -11.78
N VAL A 66 4.10 7.15 -11.91
CA VAL A 66 2.65 7.29 -12.06
C VAL A 66 2.08 7.81 -10.74
N LEU A 67 1.21 8.82 -10.80
CA LEU A 67 0.69 9.46 -9.59
C LEU A 67 -0.18 8.51 -8.76
N PRO A 68 -0.02 8.48 -7.42
CA PRO A 68 -0.95 7.79 -6.51
C PRO A 68 -2.38 8.31 -6.65
N GLY A 69 -3.39 7.45 -6.52
CA GLY A 69 -4.80 7.87 -6.56
C GLY A 69 -5.29 8.36 -7.93
N HIS A 70 -4.54 8.07 -8.99
CA HIS A 70 -4.86 8.45 -10.36
C HIS A 70 -5.05 7.22 -11.25
N PHE A 71 -5.83 7.39 -12.31
CA PHE A 71 -5.75 6.55 -13.50
C PHE A 71 -5.47 7.39 -14.74
N GLU A 72 -4.74 6.80 -15.69
CA GLU A 72 -4.45 7.38 -17.00
C GLU A 72 -5.08 6.50 -18.08
N GLU A 73 -5.68 7.15 -19.07
CA GLU A 73 -6.30 6.51 -20.22
C GLU A 73 -5.55 6.90 -21.49
N PHE A 74 -5.28 5.90 -22.33
CA PHE A 74 -4.65 6.08 -23.62
C PHE A 74 -5.43 5.37 -24.73
N ASP A 75 -5.46 5.99 -25.92
CA ASP A 75 -5.92 5.34 -27.15
C ASP A 75 -4.80 4.48 -27.74
N LEU A 76 -5.13 3.23 -28.07
CA LEU A 76 -4.24 2.28 -28.75
C LEU A 76 -4.38 2.42 -30.27
N LYS A 77 -3.32 2.89 -30.92
CA LYS A 77 -3.26 3.04 -32.38
C LYS A 77 -3.01 1.70 -33.06
N GLN A 78 -3.35 1.61 -34.35
CA GLN A 78 -3.14 0.39 -35.15
C GLN A 78 -1.67 -0.06 -35.22
N ASN A 79 -0.73 0.88 -35.14
CA ASN A 79 0.71 0.60 -35.11
C ASN A 79 1.24 0.22 -33.72
N GLY A 80 0.36 0.00 -32.74
CA GLY A 80 0.71 -0.39 -31.36
C GLY A 80 1.15 0.76 -30.46
N LYS A 81 1.27 1.98 -31.00
CA LYS A 81 1.59 3.17 -30.20
C LYS A 81 0.36 3.71 -29.49
N VAL A 82 0.58 4.59 -28.53
CA VAL A 82 -0.50 5.21 -27.75
C VAL A 82 -0.58 6.71 -27.95
N SER A 83 -1.73 7.28 -27.62
CA SER A 83 -1.91 8.71 -27.36
C SER A 83 -2.65 8.91 -26.05
N SER A 84 -2.12 9.77 -25.19
CA SER A 84 -2.79 10.12 -23.93
C SER A 84 -4.13 10.78 -24.23
N VAL A 85 -5.16 10.33 -23.53
CA VAL A 85 -6.53 10.86 -23.63
C VAL A 85 -6.80 11.71 -22.41
N GLN A 86 -6.64 11.12 -21.23
CA GLN A 86 -6.93 11.79 -19.97
C GLN A 86 -6.16 11.16 -18.81
N MET A 87 -6.00 11.98 -17.78
CA MET A 87 -5.54 11.57 -16.47
C MET A 87 -6.58 12.07 -15.48
N GLU A 88 -7.16 11.15 -14.72
CA GLU A 88 -8.18 11.45 -13.73
C GLU A 88 -7.70 11.07 -12.33
N GLU A 89 -7.87 11.98 -11.39
CA GLU A 89 -7.68 11.72 -9.98
C GLU A 89 -8.98 11.17 -9.40
N PHE A 90 -8.92 9.96 -8.86
CA PHE A 90 -10.06 9.37 -8.14
C PHE A 90 -9.91 9.54 -6.62
N HIS A 91 -8.72 9.93 -6.14
CA HIS A 91 -8.47 10.29 -4.75
C HIS A 91 -7.16 11.08 -4.60
N CYS A 92 -7.19 12.22 -3.92
CA CYS A 92 -6.00 12.97 -3.56
C CYS A 92 -5.59 12.67 -2.10
N CYS A 93 -4.35 12.23 -1.86
CA CYS A 93 -3.87 12.00 -0.50
C CYS A 93 -3.39 13.27 0.22
N THR A 94 -3.20 14.37 -0.51
CA THR A 94 -2.84 15.68 0.06
C THR A 94 -4.06 16.53 0.38
N ASP A 95 -5.20 16.23 -0.23
CA ASP A 95 -6.46 16.71 0.30
C ASP A 95 -6.66 16.04 1.65
N GLY A 96 -6.95 16.84 2.68
CA GLY A 96 -7.36 16.28 3.96
C GLY A 96 -8.49 15.27 3.71
N PRO A 97 -8.59 14.17 4.48
CA PRO A 97 -9.76 13.33 4.38
C PRO A 97 -11.02 14.21 4.42
N GLU A 98 -12.11 13.87 3.72
CA GLU A 98 -13.36 14.67 3.79
C GLU A 98 -13.81 14.95 5.23
N HIS A 99 -13.33 14.15 6.19
CA HIS A 99 -13.56 14.27 7.62
C HIS A 99 -12.42 14.95 8.43
N ALA A 100 -11.44 15.58 7.78
CA ALA A 100 -10.37 16.37 8.41
C ALA A 100 -10.90 17.57 9.21
N VAL A 101 -12.18 17.91 9.05
CA VAL A 101 -12.86 18.94 9.84
C VAL A 101 -13.17 18.45 11.27
N CYS A 102 -13.11 17.13 11.52
CA CYS A 102 -13.38 16.51 12.82
C CYS A 102 -12.07 16.26 13.59
N ASP A 103 -11.28 17.30 13.84
CA ASP A 103 -10.01 17.20 14.57
C ASP A 103 -10.19 17.08 16.10
N SER A 104 -11.42 17.16 16.60
CA SER A 104 -11.75 17.00 18.01
C SER A 104 -13.08 16.26 18.20
N LEU A 105 -13.28 15.65 19.37
CA LEU A 105 -14.52 14.94 19.71
C LEU A 105 -15.73 15.88 19.67
N GLU A 106 -15.53 17.16 19.97
CA GLU A 106 -16.55 18.21 19.95
C GLU A 106 -16.96 18.62 18.53
N ALA A 107 -16.10 18.38 17.54
CA ALA A 107 -16.35 18.66 16.13
C ALA A 107 -17.08 17.51 15.41
N LEU A 108 -17.28 16.36 16.08
CA LEU A 108 -17.95 15.21 15.49
C LEU A 108 -19.47 15.43 15.39
N PRO A 109 -20.13 14.85 14.36
CA PRO A 109 -21.59 14.83 14.27
C PRO A 109 -22.24 14.17 15.50
N SER A 110 -23.50 14.50 15.77
CA SER A 110 -24.27 13.86 16.85
C SER A 110 -24.32 12.33 16.65
N GLY A 111 -24.08 11.58 17.73
CA GLY A 111 -24.05 10.11 17.71
C GLY A 111 -22.65 9.48 17.71
N PHE A 112 -21.58 10.27 17.76
CA PHE A 112 -20.20 9.79 17.91
C PHE A 112 -19.60 10.17 19.27
N ASP A 113 -20.06 9.50 20.34
CA ASP A 113 -19.39 9.61 21.64
C ASP A 113 -18.01 8.91 21.65
N GLU A 114 -17.21 9.17 22.67
CA GLU A 114 -15.85 8.65 22.79
C GLU A 114 -15.76 7.12 22.73
N GLU A 115 -16.69 6.39 23.35
CA GLU A 115 -16.68 4.93 23.34
C GLU A 115 -17.07 4.39 21.96
N THR A 116 -18.04 5.04 21.30
CA THR A 116 -18.40 4.77 19.91
C THR A 116 -17.20 4.97 18.97
N VAL A 117 -16.47 6.08 19.11
CA VAL A 117 -15.26 6.37 18.30
C VAL A 117 -14.18 5.31 18.53
N LYS A 118 -13.85 4.99 19.79
CA LYS A 118 -12.86 3.95 20.12
C LYS A 118 -13.26 2.59 19.54
N SER A 119 -14.54 2.23 19.65
CA SER A 119 -15.08 0.97 19.12
C SER A 119 -14.96 0.92 17.59
N ASN A 120 -15.29 2.02 16.91
CA ASN A 120 -15.15 2.14 15.46
C ASN A 120 -13.70 2.03 15.00
N ILE A 121 -12.77 2.76 15.64
CA ILE A 121 -11.33 2.68 15.33
C ILE A 121 -10.84 1.24 15.49
N ARG A 122 -11.17 0.59 16.61
CA ARG A 122 -10.79 -0.81 16.86
C ARG A 122 -11.34 -1.73 15.77
N THR A 123 -12.62 -1.61 15.45
CA THR A 123 -13.30 -2.46 14.46
C THR A 123 -12.70 -2.27 13.05
N LEU A 124 -12.52 -1.02 12.62
CA LEU A 124 -11.93 -0.71 11.32
C LEU A 124 -10.47 -1.17 11.23
N PHE A 125 -9.69 -0.99 12.30
CA PHE A 125 -8.31 -1.47 12.36
C PHE A 125 -8.22 -3.00 12.32
N GLU A 126 -9.05 -3.71 13.11
CA GLU A 126 -9.13 -5.17 13.08
C GLU A 126 -9.54 -5.68 11.69
N ASN A 127 -10.54 -5.05 11.05
CA ASN A 127 -10.95 -5.40 9.68
C ASN A 127 -9.84 -5.14 8.66
N ALA A 128 -9.10 -4.05 8.81
CA ALA A 128 -7.97 -3.70 7.95
C ALA A 128 -6.81 -4.71 8.06
N VAL A 129 -6.56 -5.26 9.25
CA VAL A 129 -5.57 -6.34 9.44
C VAL A 129 -6.14 -7.67 8.93
N ARG A 130 -7.41 -7.99 9.23
CA ARG A 130 -8.07 -9.22 8.80
C ARG A 130 -8.07 -9.39 7.28
N LYS A 131 -8.41 -8.35 6.52
CA LYS A 131 -8.36 -8.41 5.04
C LYS A 131 -6.95 -8.67 4.48
N ARG A 132 -5.91 -8.36 5.24
CA ARG A 132 -4.51 -8.59 4.88
C ARG A 132 -3.97 -9.96 5.32
N LEU A 133 -4.80 -10.80 5.94
CA LEU A 133 -4.50 -12.21 6.19
C LEU A 133 -4.66 -13.10 4.96
N MET A 134 -5.28 -12.59 3.89
CA MET A 134 -5.50 -13.34 2.64
C MET A 134 -4.18 -13.49 1.86
N ALA A 135 -3.32 -14.40 2.32
CA ALA A 135 -2.00 -14.66 1.73
C ALA A 135 -1.80 -16.17 1.49
N GLN A 136 -1.29 -16.52 0.31
CA GLN A 136 -0.89 -17.90 -0.02
C GLN A 136 0.46 -18.29 0.61
N ARG A 137 1.16 -17.34 1.26
CA ARG A 137 2.47 -17.54 1.88
C ARG A 137 2.39 -17.22 3.37
N ARG A 138 3.39 -17.69 4.13
CA ARG A 138 3.50 -17.40 5.56
C ARG A 138 3.59 -15.89 5.81
N ILE A 139 2.76 -15.42 6.73
CA ILE A 139 2.75 -14.03 7.18
C ILE A 139 3.79 -13.85 8.29
N GLY A 140 4.60 -12.80 8.14
CA GLY A 140 5.49 -12.28 9.17
C GLY A 140 5.14 -10.82 9.49
N CYS A 141 5.68 -10.29 10.59
CA CYS A 141 5.41 -8.92 11.02
C CYS A 141 6.70 -8.23 11.48
N LEU A 142 6.93 -7.00 11.03
CA LEU A 142 7.99 -6.16 11.57
C LEU A 142 7.49 -5.55 12.89
N LEU A 143 8.28 -5.68 13.96
CA LEU A 143 7.97 -5.19 15.29
C LEU A 143 9.11 -4.29 15.76
N SER A 144 8.93 -2.97 15.64
CA SER A 144 9.92 -1.99 16.07
C SER A 144 9.91 -1.74 17.58
N GLY A 145 8.84 -2.11 18.28
CA GLY A 145 8.65 -1.78 19.69
C GLY A 145 7.91 -0.46 19.95
N GLY A 146 7.70 0.34 18.91
CA GLY A 146 6.78 1.49 18.93
C GLY A 146 5.31 1.08 18.99
N LEU A 147 4.43 2.05 19.29
CA LEU A 147 2.99 1.82 19.45
C LEU A 147 2.36 1.17 18.22
N ASP A 148 2.59 1.71 17.02
CA ASP A 148 1.89 1.30 15.80
C ASP A 148 2.20 -0.14 15.39
N SER A 149 3.49 -0.48 15.32
CA SER A 149 3.92 -1.85 14.98
C SER A 149 3.48 -2.86 16.04
N SER A 150 3.40 -2.43 17.31
CA SER A 150 2.91 -3.25 18.41
C SER A 150 1.41 -3.52 18.31
N LEU A 151 0.60 -2.52 17.94
CA LEU A 151 -0.83 -2.67 17.69
C LEU A 151 -1.10 -3.59 16.50
N VAL A 152 -0.39 -3.40 15.39
CA VAL A 152 -0.47 -4.29 14.21
C VAL A 152 -0.11 -5.72 14.60
N ALA A 153 1.01 -5.93 15.30
CA ALA A 153 1.45 -7.25 15.71
C ALA A 153 0.45 -7.93 16.66
N ALA A 154 -0.06 -7.20 17.66
CA ALA A 154 -1.05 -7.72 18.61
C ALA A 154 -2.34 -8.15 17.91
N THR A 155 -2.87 -7.29 17.05
CA THR A 155 -4.09 -7.56 16.29
C THR A 155 -3.88 -8.71 15.32
N LEU A 156 -2.75 -8.74 14.61
CA LEU A 156 -2.41 -9.84 13.71
C LEU A 156 -2.38 -11.18 14.43
N MET A 157 -1.81 -11.24 15.64
CA MET A 157 -1.75 -12.46 16.45
C MET A 157 -3.14 -12.95 16.88
N LYS A 158 -3.99 -12.03 17.37
CA LYS A 158 -5.38 -12.31 17.72
C LYS A 158 -6.11 -12.94 16.53
N LEU A 159 -6.06 -12.27 15.39
CA LEU A 159 -6.77 -12.70 14.19
C LEU A 159 -6.20 -13.99 13.59
N ALA A 160 -4.87 -14.18 13.62
CA ALA A 160 -4.24 -15.41 13.16
C ALA A 160 -4.72 -16.65 13.96
N LYS A 161 -5.01 -16.47 15.25
CA LYS A 161 -5.60 -17.51 16.10
C LYS A 161 -7.07 -17.76 15.77
N GLU A 162 -7.85 -16.69 15.58
CA GLU A 162 -9.27 -16.78 15.19
C GLU A 162 -9.44 -17.49 13.84
N GLU A 163 -8.59 -17.19 12.87
CA GLU A 163 -8.58 -17.79 11.53
C GLU A 163 -7.87 -19.16 11.48
N ASN A 164 -7.43 -19.70 12.63
CA ASN A 164 -6.76 -21.00 12.74
C ASN A 164 -5.56 -21.20 11.78
N LEU A 165 -4.71 -20.18 11.65
CA LEU A 165 -3.49 -20.30 10.85
C LEU A 165 -2.60 -21.43 11.39
N GLN A 166 -2.20 -22.36 10.51
CA GLN A 166 -1.46 -23.59 10.86
C GLN A 166 0.02 -23.35 11.22
N TYR A 167 0.42 -22.10 11.45
CA TYR A 167 1.79 -21.73 11.78
C TYR A 167 1.82 -20.52 12.72
N LYS A 168 2.91 -20.42 13.48
CA LYS A 168 3.18 -19.29 14.36
C LYS A 168 3.67 -18.08 13.54
N ILE A 169 3.09 -16.90 13.79
CA ILE A 169 3.57 -15.65 13.20
C ILE A 169 4.99 -15.37 13.70
N GLN A 170 5.85 -14.98 12.77
CA GLN A 170 7.22 -14.59 13.07
C GLN A 170 7.31 -13.07 13.14
N THR A 171 7.87 -12.55 14.23
CA THR A 171 8.21 -11.12 14.33
C THR A 171 9.69 -10.89 14.18
N PHE A 172 10.00 -9.79 13.51
CA PHE A 172 11.36 -9.37 13.21
C PHE A 172 11.56 -7.94 13.68
N SER A 173 12.69 -7.67 14.33
CA SER A 173 13.09 -6.35 14.80
C SER A 173 14.54 -6.14 14.37
N ILE A 174 14.87 -4.93 13.93
CA ILE A 174 16.20 -4.55 13.46
C ILE A 174 16.62 -3.32 14.27
N GLY A 175 17.85 -3.33 14.77
CA GLY A 175 18.43 -2.26 15.58
C GLY A 175 19.64 -2.75 16.36
N SER A 176 20.41 -1.82 16.91
CA SER A 176 21.55 -2.13 17.79
C SER A 176 21.09 -2.94 19.01
N GLU A 177 21.94 -3.84 19.51
CA GLU A 177 21.58 -4.86 20.51
C GLU A 177 20.92 -4.29 21.78
N ASP A 178 21.39 -3.13 22.22
CA ASP A 178 20.95 -2.42 23.43
C ASP A 178 20.02 -1.24 23.14
N SER A 179 19.47 -1.13 21.92
CA SER A 179 18.58 -0.02 21.62
C SER A 179 17.27 -0.12 22.43
N PRO A 180 16.72 1.03 22.89
CA PRO A 180 15.43 1.06 23.57
C PRO A 180 14.31 0.38 22.78
N ASP A 181 14.34 0.51 21.45
CA ASP A 181 13.39 -0.09 20.52
C ASP A 181 13.43 -1.62 20.56
N ILE A 182 14.63 -2.22 20.57
CA ILE A 182 14.79 -3.67 20.68
C ILE A 182 14.29 -4.18 22.04
N LEU A 183 14.52 -3.44 23.12
CA LEU A 183 13.99 -3.77 24.43
C LEU A 183 12.45 -3.69 24.47
N ALA A 184 11.87 -2.66 23.86
CA ALA A 184 10.42 -2.49 23.75
C ALA A 184 9.78 -3.60 22.90
N ALA A 185 10.36 -3.92 21.75
CA ALA A 185 9.91 -5.03 20.90
C ALA A 185 9.95 -6.37 21.64
N ARG A 186 11.02 -6.63 22.42
CA ARG A 186 11.12 -7.83 23.29
C ARG A 186 10.01 -7.88 24.33
N LYS A 187 9.65 -6.73 24.93
CA LYS A 187 8.56 -6.62 25.91
C LYS A 187 7.20 -6.93 25.30
N VAL A 188 6.86 -6.33 24.17
CA VAL A 188 5.61 -6.59 23.43
C VAL A 188 5.50 -8.05 23.00
N ARG A 189 6.62 -8.65 22.62
CA ARG A 189 6.67 -10.08 22.31
C ARG A 189 6.40 -10.95 23.55
N SER A 190 6.99 -10.62 24.70
CA SER A 190 6.85 -11.44 25.92
C SER A 190 5.41 -11.53 26.44
N THR A 191 4.58 -10.53 26.15
CA THR A 191 3.17 -10.52 26.56
C THR A 191 2.26 -11.33 25.62
N GLN A 192 2.78 -11.82 24.49
CA GLN A 192 2.00 -12.53 23.47
C GLN A 192 2.55 -13.94 23.23
N THR A 193 1.78 -14.95 23.63
CA THR A 193 2.07 -16.35 23.35
C THR A 193 1.87 -16.63 21.86
N GLY A 194 2.95 -16.90 21.13
CA GLY A 194 2.87 -17.32 19.73
C GLY A 194 3.95 -16.80 18.79
N PHE A 195 4.81 -15.88 19.22
CA PHE A 195 5.92 -15.44 18.38
C PHE A 195 7.05 -16.47 18.29
N ARG A 196 7.62 -16.66 17.09
CA ARG A 196 8.92 -17.33 16.91
C ARG A 196 10.00 -16.28 16.64
N LYS A 197 11.09 -16.33 17.42
CA LYS A 197 12.24 -15.42 17.29
C LYS A 197 12.93 -15.63 15.95
N VAL A 198 13.14 -14.56 15.20
CA VAL A 198 14.21 -14.46 14.19
C VAL A 198 14.91 -13.14 14.44
N HIS A 199 16.19 -13.20 14.80
CA HIS A 199 17.01 -12.02 14.98
C HIS A 199 17.74 -11.80 13.66
N ILE A 200 17.57 -10.61 13.08
CA ILE A 200 18.35 -10.16 11.92
C ILE A 200 19.27 -9.08 12.50
N SER A 201 20.49 -9.49 12.83
CA SER A 201 21.62 -8.63 13.18
C SER A 201 22.39 -8.28 11.93
#